data_AF-A0A3B9VLB9-F1
#
_entry.id   AF-A0A3B9VLB9-F1
#
_cell.length_a   1.000
_cell.length_b   1.000
_cell.length_c   1.000
_cell.angle_alpha   90.00
_cell.angle_beta   90.00
_cell.angle_gamma   90.00
#
_symmetry.space_group_name_H-M   'P 1'
#
loop_
_entity.id
_entity.type
_entity.pdbx_description
1 polymer ?
#
loop_
_entity_poly.entity_id
_entity_poly.type
_entity_poly.pdbx_seq_one_letter_code
_entity_poly.pdbx_strand_id
1 'polypeptide(L)'
;MRVNLITALSSHQIEDQVIEVLLRHDFQLQKRLLSSLDFDAELIASPSTVRTLIITDKDFGANWREIKRGSDENLSILILDIGKRVSSDEILELSNQALRGNDEVDLSRNALRKDSWVLFTGSDGSPGISTLALNTAQEYSKLAQMLLIDGDLSHQSLSQMVGERDSHMRSSLSSALSLQSISSFDEIDSKLGESVFIDVGSAPTMNQAVSDRRVKGKFFMQAFSSCAHLIYVIHQDSRALYQLEQFEESYKKFSSELNVIYLLNKESSSSSRPLFRRSFRSKIENQPHFFMPYEYANLERARSRYATLSEVNSRSSLSRALRELAIYLHEKI
;
A
#
# COMPACT_ATOMS: atom_id res chain seq x y z
N MET A 1 8.31 -11.74 -31.23
CA MET A 1 6.94 -12.27 -31.02
C MET A 1 6.01 -11.11 -31.33
N ARG A 2 5.15 -11.20 -32.37
CA ARG A 2 4.35 -10.04 -32.80
C ARG A 2 3.17 -9.84 -31.85
N VAL A 3 2.95 -8.59 -31.44
CA VAL A 3 1.85 -8.19 -30.55
C VAL A 3 0.84 -7.39 -31.36
N ASN A 4 -0.45 -7.72 -31.25
CA ASN A 4 -1.51 -6.93 -31.86
C ASN A 4 -1.73 -5.65 -31.05
N LEU A 5 -1.79 -4.51 -31.72
CA LEU A 5 -2.05 -3.20 -31.13
C LEU A 5 -3.43 -2.71 -31.57
N ILE A 6 -4.24 -2.29 -30.60
CA ILE A 6 -5.48 -1.54 -30.83
C ILE A 6 -5.35 -0.21 -30.10
N THR A 7 -5.61 0.89 -30.78
CA THR A 7 -5.64 2.22 -30.16
C THR A 7 -7.07 2.70 -30.01
N ALA A 8 -7.37 3.33 -28.88
CA ALA A 8 -8.65 3.88 -28.51
C ALA A 8 -8.40 5.18 -27.75
N LEU A 9 -7.80 6.15 -28.45
CA LEU A 9 -7.30 7.39 -27.88
C LEU A 9 -8.10 8.59 -28.38
N SER A 10 -8.47 9.51 -27.48
CA SER A 10 -9.22 10.73 -27.74
C SER A 10 -8.35 11.81 -28.41
N SER A 11 -7.03 11.76 -28.24
CA SER A 11 -6.07 12.67 -28.87
C SER A 11 -5.36 12.02 -30.06
N HIS A 12 -5.64 12.48 -31.27
CA HIS A 12 -4.98 12.00 -32.49
C HIS A 12 -3.46 12.20 -32.50
N GLN A 13 -2.96 13.29 -31.90
CA GLN A 13 -1.53 13.57 -31.86
C GLN A 13 -0.77 12.53 -31.02
N ILE A 14 -1.34 12.15 -29.87
CA ILE A 14 -0.75 11.13 -29.00
C ILE A 14 -0.94 9.76 -29.61
N GLU A 15 -2.09 9.50 -30.24
CA GLU A 15 -2.34 8.25 -30.94
C GLU A 15 -1.29 8.00 -32.04
N ASP A 16 -1.01 8.98 -32.87
CA ASP A 16 0.00 8.87 -33.92
C ASP A 16 1.41 8.65 -33.35
N GLN A 17 1.76 9.33 -32.24
CA GLN A 17 3.01 9.12 -31.52
C GLN A 17 3.13 7.67 -30.99
N VAL A 18 2.08 7.16 -30.37
CA VAL A 18 2.03 5.78 -29.84
C VAL A 18 2.19 4.76 -30.95
N ILE A 19 1.47 4.95 -32.06
CA ILE A 19 1.57 4.07 -33.23
C ILE A 19 2.99 4.09 -33.80
N GLU A 20 3.59 5.27 -33.97
CA GLU A 20 4.95 5.41 -34.51
C GLU A 20 5.97 4.67 -33.64
N VAL A 21 5.89 4.83 -32.33
CA VAL A 21 6.80 4.17 -31.38
C VAL A 21 6.63 2.67 -31.44
N LEU A 22 5.42 2.16 -31.28
CA LEU A 22 5.20 0.73 -31.08
C LEU A 22 5.38 -0.09 -32.36
N LEU A 23 5.04 0.45 -33.54
CA LEU A 23 5.31 -0.23 -34.81
C LEU A 23 6.81 -0.48 -35.05
N ARG A 24 7.70 0.30 -34.42
CA ARG A 24 9.16 0.06 -34.46
C ARG A 24 9.62 -1.09 -33.57
N HIS A 25 8.76 -1.58 -32.67
CA HIS A 25 9.12 -2.53 -31.61
C HIS A 25 8.24 -3.79 -31.60
N ASP A 26 8.06 -4.42 -32.76
CA ASP A 26 7.34 -5.70 -32.96
C ASP A 26 5.82 -5.67 -32.66
N PHE A 27 5.21 -4.48 -32.52
CA PHE A 27 3.76 -4.34 -32.49
C PHE A 27 3.19 -4.22 -33.91
N GLN A 28 1.97 -4.71 -34.09
CA GLN A 28 1.23 -4.61 -35.34
C GLN A 28 -0.12 -3.95 -35.07
N LEU A 29 -0.33 -2.74 -35.60
CA LEU A 29 -1.61 -2.05 -35.50
C LEU A 29 -2.69 -2.85 -36.24
N GLN A 30 -3.70 -3.30 -35.50
CA GLN A 30 -4.86 -4.01 -36.02
C GLN A 30 -6.02 -3.04 -36.27
N LYS A 31 -6.29 -2.15 -35.32
CA LYS A 31 -7.43 -1.23 -35.40
C LYS A 31 -7.16 0.06 -34.63
N ARG A 32 -7.68 1.16 -35.17
CA ARG A 32 -7.87 2.45 -34.48
C ARG A 32 -9.35 2.61 -34.21
N LEU A 33 -9.73 2.74 -32.95
CA LEU A 33 -11.10 3.01 -32.54
C LEU A 33 -11.28 4.51 -32.45
N LEU A 34 -12.27 5.03 -33.17
CA LEU A 34 -12.55 6.46 -33.25
C LEU A 34 -13.63 6.89 -32.26
N SER A 35 -14.46 5.93 -31.83
CA SER A 35 -15.51 6.11 -30.83
C SER A 35 -15.58 4.90 -29.89
N SER A 36 -16.09 5.12 -28.67
CA SER A 36 -16.46 4.04 -27.75
C SER A 36 -17.54 3.10 -28.31
N LEU A 37 -18.33 3.57 -29.29
CA LEU A 37 -19.32 2.77 -30.00
C LEU A 37 -18.70 1.82 -31.05
N ASP A 38 -17.46 2.10 -31.51
CA ASP A 38 -16.74 1.24 -32.46
C ASP A 38 -16.14 -0.01 -31.79
N PHE A 39 -16.36 -0.11 -30.47
CA PHE A 39 -15.94 -1.21 -29.64
C PHE A 39 -16.86 -2.41 -29.83
N ASP A 40 -16.36 -3.42 -30.54
CA ASP A 40 -17.13 -4.62 -30.87
C ASP A 40 -16.72 -5.77 -29.94
N ALA A 41 -17.68 -6.40 -29.25
CA ALA A 41 -17.38 -7.49 -28.31
C ALA A 41 -16.77 -8.72 -28.99
N GLU A 42 -17.05 -8.92 -30.29
CA GLU A 42 -16.46 -9.99 -31.11
C GLU A 42 -14.94 -9.82 -31.33
N LEU A 43 -14.44 -8.58 -31.23
CA LEU A 43 -13.02 -8.25 -31.38
C LEU A 43 -12.16 -8.81 -30.23
N ILE A 44 -12.81 -9.17 -29.11
CA ILE A 44 -12.20 -9.75 -27.90
C ILE A 44 -12.58 -11.20 -27.69
N ALA A 45 -13.79 -11.61 -28.10
CA ALA A 45 -14.29 -12.97 -27.91
C ALA A 45 -13.58 -14.01 -28.78
N SER A 46 -12.73 -13.58 -29.71
CA SER A 46 -11.88 -14.46 -30.49
C SER A 46 -10.73 -14.98 -29.62
N PRO A 47 -10.65 -16.29 -29.29
CA PRO A 47 -9.48 -16.85 -28.62
C PRO A 47 -8.28 -16.70 -29.56
N SER A 48 -7.56 -15.61 -29.40
CA SER A 48 -6.40 -15.32 -30.22
C SER A 48 -5.19 -15.93 -29.53
N THR A 49 -4.43 -16.75 -30.25
CA THR A 49 -3.14 -17.27 -29.76
C THR A 49 -2.06 -16.18 -29.70
N VAL A 50 -2.42 -14.93 -30.03
CA VAL A 50 -1.52 -13.79 -30.21
C VAL A 50 -1.87 -12.74 -29.15
N ARG A 51 -0.85 -12.26 -28.44
CA ARG A 51 -1.05 -11.21 -27.43
C ARG A 51 -1.58 -9.94 -28.08
N THR A 52 -2.59 -9.35 -27.46
CA THR A 52 -3.23 -8.11 -27.92
C THR A 52 -3.13 -7.05 -26.83
N LEU A 53 -2.59 -5.88 -27.18
CA LEU A 53 -2.53 -4.68 -26.35
C LEU A 53 -3.55 -3.67 -26.86
N ILE A 54 -4.46 -3.25 -25.98
CA ILE A 54 -5.33 -2.10 -26.19
C ILE A 54 -4.72 -0.92 -25.45
N ILE A 55 -4.48 0.20 -26.14
CA ILE A 55 -4.05 1.46 -25.54
C ILE A 55 -5.21 2.45 -25.62
N THR A 56 -5.61 2.99 -24.48
CA THR A 56 -6.72 3.93 -24.37
C THR A 56 -6.40 5.06 -23.41
N ASP A 57 -7.30 6.03 -23.30
CA ASP A 57 -7.28 7.07 -22.28
C ASP A 57 -8.63 7.17 -21.56
N LYS A 58 -8.66 7.98 -20.51
CA LYS A 58 -9.83 8.14 -19.66
C LYS A 58 -11.00 8.82 -20.36
N ASP A 59 -10.73 9.69 -21.33
CA ASP A 59 -11.73 10.52 -22.00
C ASP A 59 -12.35 9.79 -23.21
N PHE A 60 -11.82 8.62 -23.60
CA PHE A 60 -12.37 7.81 -24.68
C PHE A 60 -13.77 7.24 -24.37
N GLY A 61 -14.13 7.09 -23.09
CA GLY A 61 -15.52 6.83 -22.67
C GLY A 61 -16.02 5.39 -22.80
N ALA A 62 -15.13 4.39 -22.87
CA ALA A 62 -15.51 2.96 -22.85
C ALA A 62 -15.35 2.34 -21.45
N ASN A 63 -16.23 1.39 -21.09
CA ASN A 63 -16.20 0.70 -19.80
C ASN A 63 -15.18 -0.46 -19.81
N TRP A 64 -13.89 -0.13 -19.82
CA TRP A 64 -12.77 -1.07 -19.93
C TRP A 64 -12.76 -2.18 -18.87
N ARG A 65 -13.42 -1.95 -17.73
CA ARG A 65 -13.57 -2.95 -16.65
C ARG A 65 -14.51 -4.10 -17.00
N GLU A 66 -15.64 -3.81 -17.64
CA GLU A 66 -16.59 -4.83 -18.10
C GLU A 66 -16.01 -5.64 -19.26
N ILE A 67 -15.32 -4.94 -20.14
CA ILE A 67 -14.61 -5.49 -21.29
C ILE A 67 -13.56 -6.52 -20.84
N LYS A 68 -12.75 -6.18 -19.82
CA LYS A 68 -11.73 -7.07 -19.27
C LYS A 68 -12.30 -8.28 -18.53
N ARG A 69 -13.47 -8.14 -17.89
CA ARG A 69 -14.15 -9.26 -17.21
C ARG A 69 -14.61 -10.35 -18.18
N GLY A 70 -14.84 -10.00 -19.46
CA GLY A 70 -15.23 -10.95 -20.50
C GLY A 70 -14.09 -11.41 -21.43
N SER A 71 -12.85 -10.98 -21.20
CA SER A 71 -11.74 -11.18 -22.15
C SER A 71 -10.78 -12.33 -21.79
N ASP A 72 -10.12 -12.87 -22.80
CA ASP A 72 -9.08 -13.91 -22.71
C ASP A 72 -7.78 -13.43 -22.02
N GLU A 73 -6.96 -14.36 -21.52
CA GLU A 73 -5.68 -14.11 -20.84
C GLU A 73 -4.64 -13.41 -21.72
N ASN A 74 -4.83 -13.41 -23.05
CA ASN A 74 -3.95 -12.79 -24.03
C ASN A 74 -4.24 -11.30 -24.27
N LEU A 75 -5.25 -10.72 -23.61
CA LEU A 75 -5.60 -9.31 -23.71
C LEU A 75 -4.95 -8.49 -22.59
N SER A 76 -4.25 -7.43 -22.97
CA SER A 76 -3.69 -6.42 -22.06
C SER A 76 -4.29 -5.05 -22.38
N ILE A 77 -4.58 -4.25 -21.36
CA ILE A 77 -5.12 -2.89 -21.52
C ILE A 77 -4.19 -1.92 -20.81
N LEU A 78 -3.73 -0.89 -21.53
CA LEU A 78 -2.94 0.22 -21.04
C LEU A 78 -3.77 1.51 -21.13
N ILE A 79 -3.89 2.23 -20.01
CA ILE A 79 -4.58 3.52 -19.95
C ILE A 79 -3.53 4.62 -19.84
N LEU A 80 -3.40 5.43 -20.87
CA LEU A 80 -2.49 6.58 -20.93
C LEU A 80 -3.15 7.83 -20.37
N ASP A 81 -2.36 8.62 -19.65
CA ASP A 81 -2.72 9.97 -19.21
C ASP A 81 -2.31 10.99 -20.26
N ILE A 82 -3.27 11.38 -21.11
CA ILE A 82 -3.09 12.38 -22.17
C ILE A 82 -2.74 13.77 -21.61
N GLY A 83 -3.01 14.03 -20.33
CA GLY A 83 -2.66 15.28 -19.66
C GLY A 83 -1.16 15.44 -19.40
N LYS A 84 -0.36 14.38 -19.54
CA LYS A 84 1.09 14.39 -19.32
C LYS A 84 1.83 14.23 -20.66
N ARG A 85 2.97 14.92 -20.79
CA ARG A 85 3.90 14.66 -21.90
C ARG A 85 4.58 13.33 -21.67
N VAL A 86 4.19 12.30 -22.42
CA VAL A 86 4.78 10.97 -22.38
C VAL A 86 5.89 10.89 -23.45
N SER A 87 7.07 10.45 -23.04
CA SER A 87 8.20 10.27 -23.97
C SER A 87 8.08 8.96 -24.77
N SER A 88 8.81 8.85 -25.89
CA SER A 88 8.79 7.63 -26.71
C SER A 88 9.31 6.39 -25.97
N ASP A 89 10.36 6.55 -25.16
CA ASP A 89 10.92 5.46 -24.36
C ASP A 89 9.92 5.00 -23.30
N GLU A 90 9.20 5.95 -22.70
CA GLU A 90 8.17 5.69 -21.69
C GLU A 90 6.96 4.96 -22.31
N ILE A 91 6.49 5.35 -23.51
CA ILE A 91 5.43 4.61 -24.23
C ILE A 91 5.81 3.14 -24.42
N LEU A 92 7.07 2.88 -24.82
CA LEU A 92 7.55 1.53 -25.04
C LEU A 92 7.68 0.74 -23.74
N GLU A 93 8.21 1.37 -22.69
CA GLU A 93 8.35 0.75 -21.36
C GLU A 93 6.97 0.36 -20.80
N LEU A 94 6.01 1.28 -20.84
CA LEU A 94 4.64 1.06 -20.37
C LEU A 94 3.91 -0.01 -21.17
N SER A 95 4.09 -0.03 -22.49
CA SER A 95 3.47 -1.04 -23.36
C SER A 95 4.04 -2.44 -23.07
N ASN A 96 5.35 -2.54 -22.86
CA ASN A 96 5.99 -3.79 -22.46
C ASN A 96 5.60 -4.21 -21.05
N GLN A 97 5.41 -3.27 -20.13
CA GLN A 97 4.94 -3.54 -18.77
C GLN A 97 3.50 -4.08 -18.77
N ALA A 98 2.60 -3.45 -19.54
CA ALA A 98 1.23 -3.90 -19.73
C ALA A 98 1.16 -5.30 -20.36
N LEU A 99 2.00 -5.60 -21.35
CA LEU A 99 2.09 -6.93 -21.95
C LEU A 99 2.72 -7.99 -21.05
N ARG A 100 3.51 -7.55 -20.06
CA ARG A 100 4.13 -8.46 -19.11
C ARG A 100 3.09 -8.90 -18.09
N GLY A 101 2.19 -8.02 -17.62
CA GLY A 101 1.19 -8.32 -16.58
C GLY A 101 -0.24 -7.99 -16.98
N ASN A 102 -1.15 -8.95 -16.80
CA ASN A 102 -2.60 -8.84 -17.07
C ASN A 102 -3.37 -7.84 -16.18
N ASP A 103 -2.74 -6.80 -15.66
CA ASP A 103 -3.41 -5.78 -14.86
C ASP A 103 -3.11 -4.39 -15.41
N GLU A 104 -4.17 -3.56 -15.42
CA GLU A 104 -4.13 -2.15 -15.79
C GLU A 104 -2.87 -1.53 -15.15
N VAL A 105 -1.93 -1.10 -15.99
CA VAL A 105 -0.97 -0.08 -15.54
C VAL A 105 -1.76 1.23 -15.53
N ASP A 106 -2.67 1.34 -14.57
CA ASP A 106 -3.37 2.58 -14.30
C ASP A 106 -2.36 3.50 -13.59
N LEU A 107 -1.54 4.19 -14.38
CA LEU A 107 -0.63 5.25 -13.92
C LEU A 107 -1.39 6.40 -13.25
N SER A 108 -2.72 6.33 -13.20
CA SER A 108 -3.58 7.35 -12.63
C SER A 108 -3.96 7.14 -11.17
N ARG A 109 -3.53 6.05 -10.50
CA ARG A 109 -3.49 6.09 -9.03
C ARG A 109 -2.22 6.82 -8.56
N ASN A 110 -2.17 8.12 -8.85
CA ASN A 110 -2.11 9.03 -7.72
C ASN A 110 -3.39 8.76 -6.93
N ALA A 111 -3.42 7.69 -6.12
CA ALA A 111 -4.32 7.72 -4.99
C ALA A 111 -3.91 8.99 -4.28
N LEU A 112 -4.74 10.03 -4.37
CA LEU A 112 -4.51 11.31 -3.70
C LEU A 112 -4.05 10.92 -2.31
N ARG A 113 -2.77 11.19 -1.99
CA ARG A 113 -2.24 10.85 -0.67
C ARG A 113 -3.20 11.46 0.32
N LYS A 114 -3.71 10.61 1.20
CA LYS A 114 -4.63 11.04 2.23
C LYS A 114 -3.77 11.40 3.43
N ASP A 115 -3.77 12.69 3.76
CA ASP A 115 -3.02 13.21 4.91
C ASP A 115 -3.42 12.50 6.20
N SER A 116 -4.69 12.10 6.31
CA SER A 116 -5.20 11.36 7.48
C SER A 116 -4.92 9.87 7.50
N TRP A 117 -4.15 9.34 6.53
CA TRP A 117 -3.86 7.91 6.42
C TRP A 117 -2.42 7.59 6.84
N VAL A 118 -2.29 6.62 7.74
CA VAL A 118 -1.03 6.16 8.32
C VAL A 118 -0.84 4.67 8.05
N LEU A 119 0.27 4.34 7.40
CA LEU A 119 0.65 2.96 7.14
C LEU A 119 1.54 2.42 8.25
N PHE A 120 1.17 1.30 8.89
CA PHE A 120 2.03 0.56 9.81
C PHE A 120 2.66 -0.63 9.08
N THR A 121 3.99 -0.63 9.02
CA THR A 121 4.78 -1.74 8.49
C THR A 121 6.09 -1.86 9.25
N GLY A 122 7.00 -2.76 8.86
CA GLY A 122 8.26 -2.90 9.58
C GLY A 122 9.16 -4.03 9.10
N SER A 123 10.19 -4.30 9.89
CA SER A 123 11.10 -5.40 9.64
C SER A 123 10.41 -6.77 9.75
N ASP A 124 11.08 -7.82 9.30
CA ASP A 124 10.67 -9.18 9.62
C ASP A 124 11.00 -9.53 11.08
N GLY A 125 10.68 -10.76 11.50
CA GLY A 125 11.09 -11.30 12.79
C GLY A 125 10.15 -10.98 13.95
N SER A 126 8.91 -10.61 13.67
CA SER A 126 7.90 -10.24 14.68
C SER A 126 8.28 -9.00 15.51
N PRO A 127 8.53 -7.83 14.88
CA PRO A 127 8.83 -6.61 15.61
C PRO A 127 7.61 -6.04 16.35
N GLY A 128 6.42 -6.63 16.21
CA GLY A 128 5.22 -6.29 16.95
C GLY A 128 4.37 -5.20 16.30
N ILE A 129 4.29 -5.19 14.96
CA ILE A 129 3.58 -4.18 14.16
C ILE A 129 2.11 -4.10 14.59
N SER A 130 1.37 -5.21 14.52
CA SER A 130 -0.05 -5.26 14.90
C SER A 130 -0.30 -4.85 16.35
N THR A 131 0.60 -5.22 17.26
CA THR A 131 0.53 -4.79 18.67
C THR A 131 0.67 -3.27 18.80
N LEU A 132 1.63 -2.66 18.11
CA LEU A 132 1.81 -1.21 18.16
C LEU A 132 0.68 -0.49 17.41
N ALA A 133 0.24 -1.00 16.26
CA ALA A 133 -0.86 -0.42 15.49
C ALA A 133 -2.15 -0.35 16.31
N LEU A 134 -2.57 -1.48 16.92
CA LEU A 134 -3.75 -1.54 17.78
C LEU A 134 -3.68 -0.56 18.95
N ASN A 135 -2.56 -0.57 19.67
CA ASN A 135 -2.45 0.22 20.89
C ASN A 135 -2.19 1.70 20.61
N THR A 136 -1.56 2.05 19.49
CA THR A 136 -1.46 3.44 19.02
C THR A 136 -2.83 3.94 18.59
N ALA A 137 -3.59 3.14 17.82
CA ALA A 137 -4.96 3.46 17.43
C ALA A 137 -5.86 3.71 18.64
N GLN A 138 -5.74 2.87 19.68
CA GLN A 138 -6.48 3.07 20.93
C GLN A 138 -6.14 4.40 21.63
N GLU A 139 -4.85 4.77 21.74
CA GLU A 139 -4.48 6.08 22.31
C GLU A 139 -4.90 7.24 21.39
N TYR A 140 -4.81 7.09 20.07
CA TYR A 140 -5.22 8.10 19.08
C TYR A 140 -6.74 8.33 19.06
N SER A 141 -7.54 7.28 19.28
CA SER A 141 -9.01 7.38 19.34
C SER A 141 -9.52 8.29 20.46
N LYS A 142 -8.68 8.61 21.44
CA LYS A 142 -8.98 9.60 22.50
C LYS A 142 -8.91 11.04 22.00
N LEU A 143 -8.28 11.27 20.84
CA LEU A 143 -8.04 12.58 20.23
C LEU A 143 -8.95 12.80 19.02
N ALA A 144 -9.17 11.77 18.19
CA ALA A 144 -9.96 11.88 16.96
C ALA A 144 -10.70 10.58 16.62
N GLN A 145 -11.71 10.70 15.76
CA GLN A 145 -12.41 9.55 15.18
C GLN A 145 -11.46 8.82 14.23
N MET A 146 -11.37 7.50 14.37
CA MET A 146 -10.45 6.73 13.54
C MET A 146 -10.91 5.31 13.22
N LEU A 147 -10.36 4.81 12.10
CA LEU A 147 -10.56 3.46 11.59
C LEU A 147 -9.20 2.74 11.56
N LEU A 148 -9.12 1.62 12.26
CA LEU A 148 -8.00 0.70 12.20
C LEU A 148 -8.33 -0.41 11.20
N ILE A 149 -7.43 -0.61 10.24
CA ILE A 149 -7.54 -1.61 9.19
C ILE A 149 -6.55 -2.74 9.47
N ASP A 150 -7.06 -3.98 9.53
CA ASP A 150 -6.25 -5.19 9.50
C ASP A 150 -6.01 -5.61 8.05
N GLY A 151 -4.91 -5.11 7.49
CA GLY A 151 -4.46 -5.32 6.13
C GLY A 151 -3.28 -6.31 6.01
N ASP A 152 -2.86 -6.99 7.09
CA ASP A 152 -1.88 -8.08 6.97
C ASP A 152 -2.58 -9.30 6.38
N LEU A 153 -2.64 -9.36 5.05
CA LEU A 153 -3.22 -10.46 4.28
C LEU A 153 -2.54 -11.82 4.53
N SER A 154 -1.44 -11.86 5.29
CA SER A 154 -0.82 -13.12 5.74
C SER A 154 -1.32 -13.55 7.11
N HIS A 155 -1.52 -12.60 8.02
CA HIS A 155 -1.80 -12.86 9.43
C HIS A 155 -2.71 -11.79 10.04
N GLN A 156 -3.98 -11.78 9.65
CA GLN A 156 -5.00 -10.92 10.27
C GLN A 156 -5.23 -11.33 11.72
N SER A 157 -4.71 -10.53 12.65
CA SER A 157 -4.67 -10.85 14.07
C SER A 157 -5.35 -9.81 14.95
N LEU A 158 -5.67 -8.62 14.42
CA LEU A 158 -6.19 -7.51 15.22
C LEU A 158 -7.55 -7.86 15.84
N SER A 159 -8.46 -8.45 15.07
CA SER A 159 -9.77 -8.89 15.56
C SER A 159 -9.65 -9.89 16.71
N GLN A 160 -8.70 -10.83 16.59
CA GLN A 160 -8.42 -11.82 17.65
C GLN A 160 -7.83 -11.18 18.90
N MET A 161 -7.02 -10.13 18.76
CA MET A 161 -6.41 -9.43 19.90
C MET A 161 -7.45 -8.71 20.77
N VAL A 162 -8.59 -8.31 20.20
CA VAL A 162 -9.68 -7.62 20.90
C VAL A 162 -10.93 -8.49 21.11
N GLY A 163 -10.89 -9.76 20.71
CA GLY A 163 -11.98 -10.72 20.96
C GLY A 163 -13.18 -10.55 20.04
N GLU A 164 -13.02 -9.87 18.91
CA GLU A 164 -14.05 -9.72 17.89
C GLU A 164 -14.23 -11.03 17.10
N ARG A 165 -15.50 -11.40 16.87
CA ARG A 165 -15.86 -12.69 16.22
C ARG A 165 -16.07 -12.57 14.71
N ASP A 166 -16.44 -11.40 14.22
CA ASP A 166 -16.67 -11.14 12.80
C ASP A 166 -15.68 -10.09 12.31
N SER A 167 -14.61 -10.55 11.64
CA SER A 167 -13.48 -9.73 11.26
C SER A 167 -13.72 -8.89 10.01
N HIS A 168 -14.63 -9.32 9.13
CA HIS A 168 -14.82 -8.74 7.80
C HIS A 168 -15.86 -7.61 7.76
N MET A 169 -16.62 -7.43 8.84
CA MET A 169 -17.48 -6.27 9.03
C MET A 169 -16.78 -5.24 9.91
N ARG A 170 -17.04 -3.96 9.62
CA ARG A 170 -16.57 -2.86 10.45
C ARG A 170 -17.18 -2.96 11.85
N SER A 171 -16.35 -3.25 12.85
CA SER A 171 -16.73 -3.34 14.26
C SER A 171 -16.35 -2.07 15.01
N SER A 172 -17.18 -1.65 15.97
CA SER A 172 -16.88 -0.51 16.84
C SER A 172 -16.25 -1.03 18.13
N LEU A 173 -14.96 -0.76 18.33
CA LEU A 173 -14.26 -1.09 19.57
C LEU A 173 -14.53 -0.06 20.67
N SER A 174 -14.69 1.21 20.27
CA SER A 174 -15.09 2.30 21.15
C SER A 174 -15.91 3.34 20.38
N SER A 175 -16.36 4.40 21.06
CA SER A 175 -17.08 5.52 20.43
C SER A 175 -16.29 6.27 19.36
N ALA A 176 -14.96 6.07 19.30
CA ALA A 176 -14.07 6.75 18.38
C ALA A 176 -13.09 5.83 17.64
N LEU A 177 -13.11 4.52 17.93
CA LEU A 177 -12.28 3.52 17.28
C LEU A 177 -13.16 2.46 16.62
N SER A 178 -13.03 2.35 15.30
CA SER A 178 -13.55 1.20 14.54
C SER A 178 -12.41 0.31 14.09
N LEU A 179 -12.67 -1.00 13.97
CA LEU A 179 -11.77 -2.00 13.40
C LEU A 179 -12.43 -2.63 12.17
N GLN A 180 -11.66 -2.89 11.13
CA GLN A 180 -12.11 -3.61 9.94
C GLN A 180 -10.97 -4.47 9.39
N SER A 181 -11.22 -5.76 9.18
CA SER A 181 -10.27 -6.63 8.46
C SER A 181 -10.68 -6.72 7.00
N ILE A 182 -9.72 -6.52 6.10
CA ILE A 182 -10.00 -6.42 4.66
C ILE A 182 -9.19 -7.42 3.86
N SER A 183 -9.75 -7.91 2.75
CA SER A 183 -9.04 -8.80 1.82
C SER A 183 -8.48 -8.05 0.61
N SER A 184 -8.99 -6.85 0.35
CA SER A 184 -8.56 -5.99 -0.75
C SER A 184 -8.59 -4.51 -0.34
N PHE A 185 -7.78 -3.69 -1.00
CA PHE A 185 -7.65 -2.27 -0.67
C PHE A 185 -8.93 -1.47 -0.92
N ASP A 186 -9.74 -1.89 -1.89
CA ASP A 186 -10.98 -1.20 -2.26
C ASP A 186 -12.11 -1.43 -1.22
N GLU A 187 -11.92 -2.32 -0.24
CA GLU A 187 -12.85 -2.55 0.87
C GLU A 187 -12.74 -1.52 2.01
N ILE A 188 -11.72 -0.64 1.99
CA ILE A 188 -11.53 0.37 3.05
C ILE A 188 -12.72 1.34 3.05
N ASP A 189 -13.57 1.22 4.07
CA ASP A 189 -14.77 2.05 4.25
C ASP A 189 -14.51 3.18 5.26
N SER A 190 -13.68 4.14 4.83
CA SER A 190 -13.34 5.33 5.62
C SER A 190 -14.40 6.42 5.48
N LYS A 191 -14.90 6.98 6.59
CA LYS A 191 -15.81 8.13 6.55
C LYS A 191 -15.04 9.45 6.49
N LEU A 192 -15.72 10.50 6.03
CA LEU A 192 -15.16 11.85 6.01
C LEU A 192 -14.79 12.29 7.42
N GLY A 193 -13.55 12.75 7.61
CA GLY A 193 -13.03 13.20 8.90
C GLY A 193 -12.46 12.08 9.79
N GLU A 194 -12.44 10.82 9.34
CA GLU A 194 -11.75 9.74 10.05
C GLU A 194 -10.28 9.68 9.66
N SER A 195 -9.42 9.51 10.66
CA SER A 195 -8.03 9.07 10.44
C SER A 195 -8.02 7.56 10.23
N VAL A 196 -7.20 7.07 9.29
CA VAL A 196 -7.15 5.65 8.94
C VAL A 196 -5.77 5.11 9.19
N PHE A 197 -5.66 4.11 10.07
CA PHE A 197 -4.41 3.41 10.34
C PHE A 197 -4.48 2.04 9.69
N ILE A 198 -3.51 1.70 8.85
CA ILE A 198 -3.49 0.43 8.11
C ILE A 198 -2.32 -0.41 8.59
N ASP A 199 -2.59 -1.52 9.27
CA ASP A 199 -1.58 -2.54 9.56
C ASP A 199 -1.42 -3.44 8.34
N VAL A 200 -0.23 -3.46 7.73
CA VAL A 200 0.06 -4.33 6.56
C VAL A 200 1.07 -5.42 6.86
N GLY A 201 1.45 -5.58 8.14
CA GLY A 201 2.50 -6.50 8.54
C GLY A 201 3.89 -6.08 8.04
N SER A 202 4.79 -7.06 7.98
CA SER A 202 6.19 -6.83 7.60
C SER A 202 6.32 -6.32 6.17
N ALA A 203 7.22 -5.36 5.97
CA ALA A 203 7.46 -4.73 4.68
C ALA A 203 8.02 -5.77 3.69
N PRO A 204 7.36 -6.02 2.55
CA PRO A 204 7.96 -6.84 1.51
C PRO A 204 9.21 -6.15 0.95
N THR A 205 10.07 -6.92 0.29
CA THR A 205 11.15 -6.31 -0.50
C THR A 205 10.49 -5.44 -1.58
N MET A 206 10.69 -4.13 -1.58
CA MET A 206 9.92 -3.19 -2.41
C MET A 206 10.02 -3.49 -3.91
N ASN A 207 11.21 -3.88 -4.39
CA ASN A 207 11.40 -4.32 -5.79
C ASN A 207 10.57 -5.56 -6.12
N GLN A 208 10.39 -6.47 -5.15
CA GLN A 208 9.49 -7.59 -5.29
C GLN A 208 8.04 -7.10 -5.23
N ALA A 209 7.66 -6.23 -4.29
CA ALA A 209 6.28 -5.72 -4.17
C ALA A 209 5.77 -5.02 -5.44
N VAL A 210 6.65 -4.28 -6.15
CA VAL A 210 6.33 -3.60 -7.42
C VAL A 210 6.18 -4.59 -8.58
N SER A 211 6.95 -5.67 -8.57
CA SER A 211 6.89 -6.73 -9.59
C SER A 211 5.92 -7.85 -9.24
N ASP A 212 5.45 -7.91 -7.99
CA ASP A 212 4.62 -8.98 -7.45
C ASP A 212 3.14 -8.71 -7.75
N ARG A 213 2.60 -9.55 -8.63
CA ARG A 213 1.20 -9.55 -9.06
C ARG A 213 0.27 -10.20 -8.05
N ARG A 214 0.83 -10.81 -6.99
CA ARG A 214 0.03 -11.42 -5.94
C ARG A 214 -0.64 -10.32 -5.13
N VAL A 215 -1.82 -10.65 -4.62
CA VAL A 215 -2.70 -9.75 -3.86
C VAL A 215 -1.93 -8.94 -2.79
N LYS A 216 -0.94 -9.56 -2.13
CA LYS A 216 -0.12 -8.93 -1.08
C LYS A 216 0.77 -7.79 -1.56
N GLY A 217 1.52 -7.98 -2.66
CA GLY A 217 2.39 -6.94 -3.22
C GLY A 217 1.57 -5.76 -3.74
N LYS A 218 0.50 -6.06 -4.47
CA LYS A 218 -0.45 -5.05 -4.96
C LYS A 218 -1.08 -4.24 -3.83
N PHE A 219 -1.58 -4.92 -2.80
CA PHE A 219 -2.18 -4.27 -1.63
C PHE A 219 -1.18 -3.37 -0.90
N PHE A 220 0.03 -3.87 -0.64
CA PHE A 220 1.09 -3.08 0.00
C PHE A 220 1.40 -1.81 -0.80
N MET A 221 1.59 -1.92 -2.12
CA MET A 221 1.89 -0.76 -2.97
C MET A 221 0.74 0.26 -3.02
N GLN A 222 -0.51 -0.20 -3.02
CA GLN A 222 -1.69 0.67 -2.95
C GLN A 222 -1.78 1.41 -1.61
N ALA A 223 -1.54 0.71 -0.49
CA ALA A 223 -1.50 1.34 0.82
C ALA A 223 -0.33 2.33 0.94
N PHE A 224 0.85 1.94 0.47
CA PHE A 224 2.05 2.77 0.47
C PHE A 224 1.89 4.05 -0.36
N SER A 225 1.24 3.98 -1.54
CA SER A 225 1.02 5.17 -2.37
C SER A 225 -0.09 6.08 -1.85
N SER A 226 -1.05 5.54 -1.09
CA SER A 226 -2.23 6.28 -0.61
C SER A 226 -2.02 6.99 0.73
N CYS A 227 -1.03 6.59 1.53
CA CYS A 227 -0.77 7.19 2.84
C CYS A 227 0.20 8.38 2.74
N ALA A 228 0.00 9.40 3.57
CA ALA A 228 0.95 10.50 3.75
C ALA A 228 2.01 10.18 4.81
N HIS A 229 1.66 9.32 5.77
CA HIS A 229 2.53 8.91 6.86
C HIS A 229 2.80 7.41 6.83
N LEU A 230 4.04 7.03 7.15
CA LEU A 230 4.42 5.64 7.33
C LEU A 230 5.14 5.47 8.66
N ILE A 231 4.71 4.46 9.41
CA ILE A 231 5.35 4.00 10.62
C ILE A 231 6.11 2.73 10.30
N TYR A 232 7.45 2.80 10.42
CA TYR A 232 8.33 1.65 10.23
C TYR A 232 8.77 1.10 11.59
N VAL A 233 8.26 -0.07 11.93
CA VAL A 233 8.57 -0.76 13.19
C VAL A 233 9.78 -1.67 13.02
N ILE A 234 10.74 -1.52 13.90
CA ILE A 234 11.94 -2.34 13.96
C ILE A 234 12.16 -2.79 15.41
N HIS A 235 12.69 -3.99 15.62
CA HIS A 235 13.19 -4.38 16.94
C HIS A 235 14.65 -4.80 16.85
N GLN A 236 15.31 -4.92 17.99
CA GLN A 236 16.69 -5.42 18.04
C GLN A 236 16.76 -6.90 17.59
N ASP A 237 17.14 -7.11 16.33
CA ASP A 237 17.49 -8.42 15.77
C ASP A 237 18.73 -8.31 14.87
N SER A 238 19.40 -9.44 14.68
CA SER A 238 20.58 -9.66 13.86
C SER A 238 20.49 -9.07 12.44
N ARG A 239 19.30 -9.05 11.83
CA ARG A 239 19.09 -8.55 10.45
C ARG A 239 18.37 -7.21 10.39
N ALA A 240 17.92 -6.69 11.52
CA ALA A 240 17.00 -5.56 11.56
C ALA A 240 17.59 -4.27 10.94
N LEU A 241 18.86 -3.97 11.22
CA LEU A 241 19.54 -2.77 10.66
C LEU A 241 19.81 -2.89 9.16
N TYR A 242 20.04 -4.11 8.67
CA TYR A 242 20.19 -4.37 7.24
C TYR A 242 18.86 -4.21 6.51
N GLN A 243 17.77 -4.72 7.08
CA GLN A 243 16.43 -4.54 6.52
C GLN A 243 15.99 -3.07 6.52
N LEU A 244 16.32 -2.32 7.58
CA LEU A 244 16.12 -0.87 7.63
C LEU A 244 16.82 -0.18 6.45
N GLU A 245 18.10 -0.50 6.22
CA GLU A 245 18.86 0.09 5.12
C GLU A 245 18.26 -0.25 3.75
N GLN A 246 17.87 -1.50 3.52
CA GLN A 246 17.18 -1.90 2.29
C GLN A 246 15.84 -1.20 2.11
N PHE A 247 15.07 -1.01 3.19
CA PHE A 247 13.86 -0.23 3.18
C PHE A 247 14.15 1.25 2.85
N GLU A 248 15.18 1.84 3.45
CA GLU A 248 15.58 3.23 3.22
C GLU A 248 15.98 3.52 1.77
N GLU A 249 16.79 2.63 1.19
CA GLU A 249 17.17 2.70 -0.21
C GLU A 249 15.98 2.52 -1.16
N SER A 250 15.03 1.68 -0.76
CA SER A 250 13.84 1.39 -1.55
C SER A 250 12.86 2.56 -1.50
N TYR A 251 12.43 3.01 -0.31
CA TYR A 251 11.38 4.03 -0.22
C TYR A 251 11.82 5.34 -0.87
N LYS A 252 13.10 5.74 -0.78
CA LYS A 252 13.64 6.94 -1.45
C LYS A 252 13.47 6.90 -2.97
N LYS A 253 13.41 5.72 -3.58
CA LYS A 253 13.16 5.54 -5.02
C LYS A 253 11.68 5.66 -5.38
N PHE A 254 10.77 5.26 -4.47
CA PHE A 254 9.33 5.18 -4.75
C PHE A 254 8.52 6.38 -4.25
N SER A 255 8.97 7.06 -3.19
CA SER A 255 8.30 8.24 -2.67
C SER A 255 9.24 9.10 -1.84
N SER A 256 9.54 10.30 -2.34
CA SER A 256 10.29 11.33 -1.58
C SER A 256 9.41 12.15 -0.63
N GLU A 257 8.08 12.01 -0.73
CA GLU A 257 7.11 12.85 -0.01
C GLU A 257 6.52 12.18 1.23
N LEU A 258 6.71 10.87 1.39
CA LEU A 258 6.16 10.10 2.51
C LEU A 258 6.88 10.48 3.81
N ASN A 259 6.13 10.89 4.83
CA ASN A 259 6.68 11.18 6.13
C ASN A 259 6.86 9.87 6.91
N VAL A 260 8.12 9.43 7.05
CA VAL A 260 8.47 8.17 7.71
C VAL A 260 8.82 8.42 9.18
N ILE A 261 8.13 7.69 10.06
CA ILE A 261 8.34 7.70 11.51
C ILE A 261 8.86 6.32 11.92
N TYR A 262 10.02 6.27 12.58
CA TYR A 262 10.66 5.01 12.96
C TYR A 262 10.38 4.63 14.41
N LEU A 263 9.92 3.40 14.64
CA LEU A 263 9.68 2.89 16.00
C LEU A 263 10.66 1.77 16.33
N LEU A 264 11.55 2.01 17.29
CA LEU A 264 12.38 0.94 17.86
C LEU A 264 11.62 0.25 19.00
N ASN A 265 11.06 -0.92 18.70
CA ASN A 265 10.26 -1.72 19.62
C ASN A 265 11.08 -2.70 20.45
N LYS A 266 10.47 -3.09 21.57
CA LYS A 266 10.99 -4.03 22.56
C LYS A 266 12.32 -3.55 23.18
N GLU A 267 12.44 -2.24 23.41
CA GLU A 267 13.58 -1.69 24.14
C GLU A 267 13.57 -2.19 25.59
N SER A 268 14.59 -2.95 25.97
CA SER A 268 14.75 -3.40 27.35
C SER A 268 15.30 -2.28 28.23
N SER A 269 14.79 -2.14 29.45
CA SER A 269 15.35 -1.24 30.47
C SER A 269 16.69 -1.71 31.03
N SER A 270 16.98 -3.02 30.97
CA SER A 270 18.32 -3.57 31.18
C SER A 270 19.25 -3.06 30.09
N SER A 271 20.51 -2.73 30.41
CA SER A 271 21.55 -2.11 29.58
C SER A 271 21.94 -2.86 28.29
N SER A 272 20.97 -3.29 27.47
CA SER A 272 21.22 -4.11 26.31
C SER A 272 21.44 -3.21 25.08
N ARG A 273 22.72 -3.22 24.68
CA ARG A 273 23.21 -2.84 23.35
C ARG A 273 23.08 -1.35 22.98
N PRO A 274 23.77 -0.45 23.72
CA PRO A 274 23.92 0.95 23.29
C PRO A 274 24.45 1.08 21.86
N LEU A 275 25.21 0.09 21.37
CA LEU A 275 25.67 0.02 19.99
C LEU A 275 24.53 -0.09 18.97
N PHE A 276 23.54 -0.97 19.18
CA PHE A 276 22.41 -1.09 18.26
C PHE A 276 21.63 0.22 18.22
N ARG A 277 21.32 0.79 19.40
CA ARG A 277 20.60 2.06 19.52
C ARG A 277 21.35 3.20 18.83
N ARG A 278 22.68 3.25 18.96
CA ARG A 278 23.53 4.22 18.27
C ARG A 278 23.51 4.02 16.76
N SER A 279 23.66 2.78 16.28
CA SER A 279 23.61 2.44 14.86
C SER A 279 22.25 2.74 14.24
N PHE A 280 21.16 2.42 14.95
CA PHE A 280 19.79 2.78 14.56
C PHE A 280 19.66 4.29 14.39
N ARG A 281 19.98 5.07 15.43
CA ARG A 281 19.94 6.55 15.39
C ARG A 281 20.79 7.13 14.27
N SER A 282 21.95 6.53 14.00
CA SER A 282 22.85 6.98 12.94
C SER A 282 22.30 6.72 11.53
N LYS A 283 21.47 5.68 11.34
CA LYS A 283 20.86 5.38 10.04
C LYS A 283 19.69 6.32 9.76
N ILE A 284 18.81 6.52 10.75
CA ILE A 284 17.61 7.35 10.62
C ILE A 284 17.86 8.85 10.89
N GLU A 285 19.08 9.35 10.63
CA GLU A 285 19.52 10.66 11.09
C GLU A 285 18.51 11.78 10.74
N ASN A 286 18.12 12.56 11.75
CA ASN A 286 17.11 13.62 11.69
C ASN A 286 15.67 13.20 11.30
N GLN A 287 15.36 11.91 11.26
CA GLN A 287 14.01 11.43 11.04
C GLN A 287 13.22 11.31 12.37
N PRO A 288 11.90 11.54 12.35
CA PRO A 288 11.04 11.30 13.51
C PRO A 288 11.16 9.86 14.00
N HIS A 289 11.38 9.68 15.31
CA HIS A 289 11.50 8.34 15.88
C HIS A 289 11.12 8.26 17.34
N PHE A 290 10.67 7.08 17.76
CA PHE A 290 10.27 6.78 19.12
C PHE A 290 10.86 5.44 19.59
N PHE A 291 11.10 5.35 20.89
CA PHE A 291 11.56 4.12 21.55
C PHE A 291 10.38 3.53 22.31
N MET A 292 10.01 2.29 21.99
CA MET A 292 8.89 1.59 22.63
C MET A 292 9.44 0.58 23.66
N PRO A 293 9.24 0.82 24.97
CA PRO A 293 9.71 -0.07 26.02
C PRO A 293 9.09 -1.47 25.92
N TYR A 294 9.88 -2.50 26.22
CA TYR A 294 9.36 -3.86 26.31
C TYR A 294 8.61 -4.09 27.62
N GLU A 295 7.33 -4.43 27.54
CA GLU A 295 6.49 -4.75 28.71
C GLU A 295 5.72 -6.06 28.55
N TYR A 296 6.43 -7.19 28.66
CA TYR A 296 5.82 -8.51 28.52
C TYR A 296 4.60 -8.73 29.42
N ALA A 297 4.69 -8.42 30.72
CA ALA A 297 3.62 -8.73 31.66
C ALA A 297 2.32 -7.97 31.41
N ASN A 298 2.38 -6.71 30.98
CA ASN A 298 1.18 -5.93 30.67
C ASN A 298 0.58 -6.36 29.33
N LEU A 299 1.41 -6.62 28.32
CA LEU A 299 0.97 -7.11 27.01
C LEU A 299 0.34 -8.51 27.11
N GLU A 300 0.90 -9.38 27.94
CA GLU A 300 0.35 -10.72 28.16
C GLU A 300 -1.02 -10.65 28.86
N ARG A 301 -1.16 -9.76 29.85
CA ARG A 301 -2.46 -9.52 30.49
C ARG A 301 -3.49 -8.98 29.49
N ALA A 302 -3.10 -8.03 28.64
CA ALA A 302 -3.94 -7.48 27.59
C ALA A 302 -4.42 -8.58 26.63
N ARG A 303 -3.49 -9.40 26.13
CA ARG A 303 -3.79 -10.56 25.29
C ARG A 303 -4.74 -11.56 25.96
N SER A 304 -4.50 -11.90 27.22
CA SER A 304 -5.34 -12.86 27.98
C SER A 304 -6.77 -12.36 28.20
N ARG A 305 -6.99 -11.04 28.10
CA ARG A 305 -8.28 -10.38 28.33
C ARG A 305 -8.94 -9.91 27.04
N TYR A 306 -8.32 -10.17 25.89
CA TYR A 306 -8.77 -9.64 24.61
C TYR A 306 -8.97 -8.11 24.66
N ALA A 307 -8.01 -7.41 25.26
CA ALA A 307 -8.09 -5.99 25.53
C ALA A 307 -6.83 -5.27 25.04
N THR A 308 -6.94 -3.96 24.89
CA THR A 308 -5.80 -3.08 24.62
C THR A 308 -4.96 -2.87 25.89
N LEU A 309 -3.71 -2.49 25.71
CA LEU A 309 -2.79 -2.14 26.79
C LEU A 309 -3.34 -0.99 27.64
N SER A 310 -4.01 -0.02 27.03
CA SER A 310 -4.56 1.14 27.74
C SER A 310 -5.67 0.75 28.71
N GLU A 311 -6.45 -0.28 28.40
CA GLU A 311 -7.53 -0.81 29.24
C GLU A 311 -6.99 -1.63 30.41
N VAL A 312 -5.86 -2.30 30.22
CA VAL A 312 -5.19 -3.07 31.29
C VAL A 312 -4.32 -2.19 32.18
N ASN A 313 -3.54 -1.28 31.59
CA ASN A 313 -2.64 -0.38 32.30
C ASN A 313 -2.30 0.88 31.49
N SER A 314 -3.15 1.89 31.61
CA SER A 314 -2.98 3.20 30.96
C SER A 314 -1.78 4.03 31.44
N ARG A 315 -1.10 3.59 32.52
CA ARG A 315 0.04 4.31 33.13
C ARG A 315 1.39 3.65 32.88
N SER A 316 1.41 2.53 32.16
CA SER A 316 2.64 1.81 31.86
C SER A 316 3.59 2.61 30.98
N SER A 317 4.87 2.23 30.95
CA SER A 317 5.88 2.96 30.17
C SER A 317 5.60 2.87 28.67
N LEU A 318 5.15 1.71 28.20
CA LEU A 318 4.72 1.53 26.81
C LEU A 318 3.46 2.33 26.50
N SER A 319 2.44 2.36 27.38
CA SER A 319 1.25 3.18 27.20
C SER A 319 1.57 4.68 27.09
N ARG A 320 2.58 5.17 27.82
CA ARG A 320 3.04 6.57 27.71
C ARG A 320 3.70 6.84 26.37
N ALA A 321 4.62 5.97 25.93
CA ALA A 321 5.30 6.11 24.64
C ALA A 321 4.31 6.06 23.45
N LEU A 322 3.30 5.18 23.52
CA LEU A 322 2.22 5.11 22.52
C LEU A 322 1.35 6.36 22.52
N ARG A 323 1.07 6.96 23.69
CA ARG A 323 0.35 8.22 23.79
C ARG A 323 1.14 9.38 23.19
N GLU A 324 2.45 9.44 23.44
CA GLU A 324 3.33 10.45 22.82
C GLU A 324 3.33 10.32 21.30
N LEU A 325 3.39 9.09 20.77
CA LEU A 325 3.25 8.83 19.34
C LEU A 325 1.88 9.27 18.81
N ALA A 326 0.79 8.95 19.52
CA ALA A 326 -0.56 9.34 19.11
C ALA A 326 -0.75 10.86 19.06
N ILE A 327 -0.22 11.60 20.05
CA ILE A 327 -0.22 13.07 20.07
C ILE A 327 0.57 13.61 18.88
N TYR A 328 1.79 13.09 18.66
CA TYR A 328 2.62 13.49 17.54
C TYR A 328 1.91 13.29 16.19
N LEU A 329 1.25 12.14 15.99
CA LEU A 329 0.49 11.87 14.78
C LEU A 329 -0.68 12.85 14.63
N HIS A 330 -1.38 13.16 15.72
CA HIS A 330 -2.52 14.09 15.68
C HIS A 330 -2.12 15.53 15.34
N GLU A 331 -0.89 15.94 15.68
CA GLU A 331 -0.35 17.25 15.29
C GLU A 331 0.10 17.30 13.81
N LYS A 332 0.27 16.14 13.17
CA LYS A 332 0.80 16.01 11.80
C LYS A 332 -0.24 15.64 10.76
N ILE A 333 -1.38 15.10 11.20
CA ILE A 333 -2.55 14.69 10.41
C ILE A 333 -3.61 15.77 10.50
#